data_AF-A0A8J3PZ25-F1
#
_entry.id   AF-A0A8J3PZ25-F1
#
_cell.length_a   1.000
_cell.length_b   1.000
_cell.length_c   1.000
_cell.angle_alpha   90.00
_cell.angle_beta   90.00
_cell.angle_gamma   90.00
#
_symmetry.space_group_name_H-M   'P 1'
#
loop_
_entity.id
_entity.type
_entity.pdbx_description
1 polymer ?
#
loop_
_entity_poly.entity_id
_entity_poly.type
_entity_poly.pdbx_seq_one_letter_code
_entity_poly.pdbx_strand_id
1 'polypeptide(L)'
;MWYARREVHHTDVVEHWAAAVRAAENRGDWDEAISVISSVAECFSLDYVRHDAHLWHMDLLAEAGRLDELAMRGETDTHARRRLDRLFYEEDRDDDLRRRAQHGDKTALYLLVRLFRRRGEDTAAVQAVTAIDETDAYALKLAHETLADT
;
A
#
# COMPACT_ATOMS: atom_id res chain seq x y z
N MET A 1 -9.91 51.61 7.30
CA MET A 1 -9.33 50.55 8.13
C MET A 1 -9.48 49.25 7.33
N TRP A 2 -8.50 48.93 6.48
CA TRP A 2 -8.57 47.83 5.54
C TRP A 2 -7.98 46.57 6.19
N TYR A 3 -8.78 45.51 6.33
CA TYR A 3 -8.29 44.18 6.72
C TYR A 3 -7.48 43.60 5.56
N ALA A 4 -6.18 43.41 5.75
CA ALA A 4 -5.35 42.61 4.85
C ALA A 4 -5.80 41.15 4.98
N ARG A 5 -6.64 40.69 4.06
CA ARG A 5 -6.90 39.26 3.87
C ARG A 5 -5.60 38.65 3.36
N ARG A 6 -4.86 37.97 4.23
CA ARG A 6 -3.70 37.17 3.86
C ARG A 6 -4.22 36.07 2.93
N GLU A 7 -3.94 36.19 1.65
CA GLU A 7 -4.08 35.08 0.72
C GLU A 7 -3.07 34.02 1.16
N VAL A 8 -3.56 32.97 1.79
CA VAL A 8 -2.73 31.80 2.08
C VAL A 8 -2.59 31.08 0.75
N HIS A 9 -1.38 31.10 0.19
CA HIS A 9 -1.13 30.42 -1.06
C HIS A 9 -1.26 28.91 -0.84
N HIS A 10 -1.80 28.19 -1.82
CA HIS A 10 -1.98 26.74 -1.76
C HIS A 10 -0.68 26.01 -1.37
N THR A 11 0.48 26.53 -1.80
CA THR A 11 1.83 26.07 -1.41
C THR A 11 2.11 26.21 0.08
N ASP A 12 1.69 27.30 0.73
CA ASP A 12 1.96 27.55 2.15
C ASP A 12 1.19 26.57 3.05
N VAL A 13 -0.02 26.18 2.63
CA VAL A 13 -0.81 25.16 3.34
C VAL A 13 -0.15 23.79 3.21
N VAL A 14 0.36 23.47 2.01
CA VAL A 14 1.02 22.20 1.71
C VAL A 14 2.29 22.01 2.51
N GLU A 15 3.16 23.02 2.52
CA GLU A 15 4.39 23.01 3.31
C GLU A 15 4.09 22.87 4.81
N HIS A 16 3.01 23.46 5.29
CA HIS A 16 2.65 23.43 6.70
C HIS A 16 2.20 22.05 7.19
N TRP A 17 1.24 21.40 6.51
CA TRP A 17 0.78 20.08 6.96
C TRP A 17 1.86 19.00 6.74
N ALA A 18 2.62 19.08 5.64
CA ALA A 18 3.66 18.08 5.36
C ALA A 18 4.78 18.14 6.41
N ALA A 19 5.15 19.36 6.86
CA ALA A 19 6.09 19.52 7.96
C ALA A 19 5.56 18.96 9.28
N ALA A 20 4.26 19.14 9.56
CA ALA A 20 3.64 18.59 10.77
C ALA A 20 3.63 17.05 10.78
N VAL A 21 3.30 16.41 9.65
CA VAL A 21 3.34 14.95 9.51
C VAL A 21 4.76 14.42 9.77
N ARG A 22 5.78 15.00 9.13
CA ARG A 22 7.19 14.60 9.36
C ARG A 22 7.64 14.81 10.79
N ALA A 23 7.20 15.89 11.43
CA ALA A 23 7.52 16.14 12.82
C ALA A 23 6.92 15.08 13.74
N ALA A 24 5.70 14.61 13.45
CA ALA A 24 5.04 13.54 14.20
C ALA A 24 5.72 12.17 13.96
N GLU A 25 6.02 11.82 12.71
CA GLU A 25 6.78 10.61 12.34
C GLU A 25 8.12 10.53 13.06
N ASN A 26 8.90 11.63 13.06
CA ASN A 26 10.20 11.68 13.72
C ASN A 26 10.12 11.48 15.24
N ARG A 27 8.96 11.73 15.85
CA ARG A 27 8.70 11.44 17.27
C ARG A 27 8.13 10.04 17.50
N GLY A 28 7.78 9.31 16.45
CA GLY A 28 7.01 8.07 16.52
C GLY A 28 5.55 8.28 16.92
N ASP A 29 5.03 9.50 16.79
CA ASP A 29 3.63 9.82 17.08
C ASP A 29 2.77 9.52 15.86
N TRP A 30 2.51 8.23 15.65
CA TRP A 30 1.80 7.73 14.49
C TRP A 30 0.35 8.22 14.43
N ASP A 31 -0.32 8.36 15.58
CA ASP A 31 -1.70 8.83 15.63
C ASP A 31 -1.81 10.29 15.18
N GLU A 32 -0.88 11.16 15.60
CA GLU A 32 -0.82 12.54 15.12
C GLU A 32 -0.51 12.59 13.62
N ALA A 33 0.50 11.86 13.16
CA ALA A 33 0.88 11.82 11.73
C ALA A 33 -0.30 11.39 10.85
N ILE A 34 -0.98 10.30 11.23
CA ILE A 34 -2.15 9.76 10.53
C ILE A 34 -3.34 10.73 10.60
N SER A 35 -3.58 11.37 11.74
CA SER A 35 -4.66 12.34 11.85
C SER A 35 -4.45 13.55 10.94
N VAL A 36 -3.23 14.07 10.84
CA VAL A 36 -2.93 15.23 9.98
C VAL A 36 -3.03 14.84 8.51
N ILE A 37 -2.35 13.77 8.09
CA ILE A 37 -2.32 13.36 6.68
C ILE A 37 -3.71 12.99 6.14
N SER A 38 -4.53 12.32 6.96
CA SER A 38 -5.86 11.86 6.55
C SER A 38 -6.84 13.01 6.33
N SER A 39 -6.59 14.18 6.94
CA SER A 39 -7.42 15.38 6.75
C SER A 39 -7.24 16.05 5.38
N VAL A 40 -6.14 15.76 4.68
CA VAL A 40 -5.79 16.34 3.37
C VAL A 40 -5.73 15.31 2.25
N ALA A 41 -5.60 14.03 2.60
CA ALA A 41 -5.54 12.92 1.66
C ALA A 41 -6.85 12.76 0.88
N GLU A 42 -6.74 12.70 -0.45
CA GLU A 42 -7.86 12.38 -1.34
C GLU A 42 -7.45 11.31 -2.36
N CYS A 43 -8.10 10.15 -2.28
CA CYS A 43 -7.90 9.10 -3.27
C CYS A 43 -8.39 9.59 -4.65
N PHE A 44 -7.59 9.33 -5.68
CA PHE A 44 -7.84 9.76 -7.08
C PHE A 44 -8.04 11.28 -7.29
N SER A 45 -7.51 12.13 -6.40
CA SER A 45 -7.54 13.58 -6.61
C SER A 45 -6.74 13.98 -7.86
N LEU A 46 -7.25 14.96 -8.60
CA LEU A 46 -6.50 15.62 -9.69
C LEU A 46 -5.44 16.58 -9.14
N ASP A 47 -5.57 16.97 -7.87
CA ASP A 47 -4.52 17.65 -7.12
C ASP A 47 -3.48 16.61 -6.69
N TYR A 48 -2.33 16.64 -7.37
CA TYR A 48 -1.24 15.69 -7.12
C TYR A 48 -0.77 15.73 -5.66
N VAL A 49 -0.88 16.88 -4.98
CA VAL A 49 -0.46 16.98 -3.59
C VAL A 49 -1.39 16.19 -2.67
N ARG A 50 -2.70 16.27 -2.91
CA ARG A 50 -3.68 15.50 -2.13
C ARG A 50 -3.63 14.02 -2.45
N HIS A 51 -3.31 13.68 -3.69
CA HIS A 51 -3.07 12.29 -4.09
C HIS A 51 -1.79 11.75 -3.43
N ASP A 52 -0.70 12.50 -3.41
CA ASP A 52 0.55 12.11 -2.75
C ASP A 52 0.34 11.96 -1.24
N ALA A 53 -0.44 12.87 -0.63
CA ALA A 53 -0.83 12.74 0.76
C ALA A 53 -1.63 11.46 1.03
N HIS A 54 -2.48 11.04 0.08
CA HIS A 54 -3.18 9.76 0.16
C HIS A 54 -2.24 8.57 0.12
N LEU A 55 -1.21 8.59 -0.73
CA LEU A 55 -0.19 7.54 -0.75
C LEU A 55 0.60 7.48 0.57
N TRP A 56 1.04 8.63 1.07
CA TRP A 56 1.76 8.72 2.34
C TRP A 56 0.92 8.25 3.53
N HIS A 57 -0.38 8.52 3.52
CA HIS A 57 -1.28 8.00 4.53
C HIS A 57 -1.26 6.46 4.57
N MET A 58 -1.22 5.78 3.41
CA MET A 58 -1.14 4.32 3.37
C MET A 58 0.19 3.80 3.91
N ASP A 59 1.28 4.52 3.63
CA ASP A 59 2.61 4.21 4.17
C ASP A 59 2.63 4.36 5.70
N LEU A 60 2.05 5.44 6.24
CA LEU A 60 1.95 5.67 7.68
C LEU A 60 1.14 4.59 8.40
N LEU A 61 0.03 4.14 7.81
CA LEU A 61 -0.75 3.02 8.36
C LEU A 61 0.09 1.72 8.41
N ALA A 62 0.89 1.47 7.37
CA ALA A 62 1.77 0.30 7.32
C ALA A 62 2.90 0.40 8.35
N GLU A 63 3.59 1.54 8.43
CA GLU A 63 4.70 1.77 9.38
C GLU A 63 4.23 1.74 10.84
N ALA A 64 3.03 2.23 11.11
CA ALA A 64 2.40 2.16 12.44
C ALA A 64 1.87 0.76 12.80
N GLY A 65 1.96 -0.23 11.90
CA GLY A 65 1.43 -1.58 12.11
C GLY A 65 -0.11 -1.65 12.15
N ARG A 66 -0.81 -0.63 11.64
CA ARG A 66 -2.29 -0.54 11.63
C ARG A 66 -2.89 -1.33 10.45
N LEU A 67 -2.53 -2.61 10.36
CA LEU A 67 -2.82 -3.44 9.20
C LEU A 67 -4.31 -3.71 9.01
N ASP A 68 -5.07 -3.80 10.10
CA ASP A 68 -6.53 -3.99 10.03
C ASP A 68 -7.23 -2.76 9.42
N GLU A 69 -6.77 -1.55 9.75
CA GLU A 69 -7.29 -0.34 9.12
C GLU A 69 -6.91 -0.26 7.65
N LEU A 70 -5.65 -0.58 7.32
CA LEU A 70 -5.20 -0.62 5.94
C LEU A 70 -5.96 -1.67 5.12
N ALA A 71 -6.28 -2.83 5.72
CA ALA A 71 -7.08 -3.88 5.11
C ALA A 71 -8.52 -3.42 4.85
N MET A 72 -9.16 -2.79 5.85
CA MET A 72 -10.53 -2.25 5.71
C MET A 72 -10.60 -1.19 4.61
N ARG A 73 -9.62 -0.28 4.54
CA ARG A 73 -9.52 0.68 3.43
C ARG A 73 -9.33 -0.02 2.09
N GLY A 74 -8.51 -1.07 2.06
CA GLY A 74 -8.22 -1.88 0.87
C GLY A 74 -9.43 -2.56 0.22
N GLU A 75 -10.57 -2.62 0.90
CA GLU A 75 -11.83 -3.11 0.31
C GLU A 75 -12.33 -2.19 -0.80
N THR A 76 -12.08 -0.89 -0.70
CA THR A 76 -12.56 0.12 -1.66
C THR A 76 -11.44 0.95 -2.29
N ASP A 77 -10.26 0.98 -1.66
CA ASP A 77 -9.09 1.70 -2.14
C ASP A 77 -7.99 0.75 -2.64
N THR A 78 -7.70 0.84 -3.94
CA THR A 78 -6.67 0.02 -4.57
C THR A 78 -5.25 0.32 -4.09
N HIS A 79 -4.97 1.54 -3.62
CA HIS A 79 -3.66 1.93 -3.08
C HIS A 79 -3.43 1.29 -1.72
N ALA A 80 -4.42 1.38 -0.82
CA ALA A 80 -4.41 0.70 0.48
C ALA A 80 -4.17 -0.81 0.33
N ARG A 81 -4.95 -1.46 -0.56
CA ARG A 81 -4.83 -2.89 -0.86
C ARG A 81 -3.42 -3.26 -1.32
N ARG A 82 -2.91 -2.56 -2.34
CA ARG A 82 -1.58 -2.81 -2.89
C ARG A 82 -0.49 -2.59 -1.86
N ARG A 83 -0.61 -1.55 -1.02
CA ARG A 83 0.38 -1.27 0.02
C ARG A 83 0.44 -2.38 1.06
N LEU A 84 -0.72 -2.90 1.47
CA LEU A 84 -0.81 -4.02 2.41
C LEU A 84 -0.21 -5.30 1.81
N ASP A 85 -0.58 -5.67 0.58
CA ASP A 85 -0.01 -6.86 -0.06
C ASP A 85 1.50 -6.72 -0.23
N ARG A 86 1.97 -5.51 -0.57
CA ARG A 86 3.40 -5.23 -0.70
C ARG A 86 4.12 -5.39 0.62
N LEU A 87 3.54 -4.91 1.72
CA LEU A 87 4.08 -5.10 3.06
C LEU A 87 4.23 -6.60 3.38
N PHE A 88 3.19 -7.40 3.15
CA PHE A 88 3.26 -8.84 3.38
C PHE A 88 4.34 -9.54 2.53
N TYR A 89 4.54 -9.09 1.29
CA TYR A 89 5.62 -9.60 0.44
C TYR A 89 7.03 -9.21 0.95
N GLU A 90 7.18 -7.99 1.45
CA GLU A 90 8.43 -7.47 2.01
C GLU A 90 8.78 -8.16 3.33
N GLU A 91 7.77 -8.48 4.14
CA GLU A 91 7.90 -9.17 5.44
C GLU A 91 7.90 -10.70 5.34
N ASP A 92 7.92 -11.28 4.13
CA ASP A 92 7.92 -12.74 3.94
C ASP A 92 6.66 -13.45 4.51
N ARG A 93 5.50 -12.78 4.50
CA ARG A 93 4.22 -13.27 5.07
C ARG A 93 3.33 -13.94 4.03
N ASP A 94 3.71 -15.15 3.60
CA ASP A 94 2.99 -15.88 2.55
C ASP A 94 1.58 -16.33 2.93
N ASP A 95 1.33 -16.65 4.21
CA ASP A 95 -0.02 -17.01 4.67
C ASP A 95 -1.01 -15.85 4.60
N ASP A 96 -0.56 -14.63 4.86
CA ASP A 96 -1.38 -13.42 4.73
C ASP A 96 -1.75 -13.15 3.27
N LEU A 97 -0.76 -13.24 2.37
CA LEU A 97 -0.98 -13.12 0.93
C LEU A 97 -1.91 -14.22 0.40
N ARG A 98 -1.72 -15.47 0.85
CA ARG A 98 -2.56 -16.62 0.48
C ARG A 98 -4.01 -16.40 0.89
N ARG A 99 -4.25 -15.99 2.13
CA ARG A 99 -5.61 -15.70 2.61
C ARG A 99 -6.29 -14.62 1.78
N ARG A 100 -5.59 -13.53 1.48
CA ARG A 100 -6.15 -12.45 0.65
C ARG A 100 -6.43 -12.90 -0.79
N ALA A 101 -5.52 -13.67 -1.37
CA ALA A 101 -5.70 -14.27 -2.70
C ALA A 101 -6.92 -15.19 -2.76
N GLN A 102 -7.14 -16.02 -1.72
CA GLN A 102 -8.33 -16.86 -1.60
C GLN A 102 -9.64 -16.06 -1.50
N HIS A 103 -9.58 -14.82 -1.03
CA HIS A 103 -10.71 -13.88 -1.05
C HIS A 103 -10.83 -13.08 -2.36
N GLY A 104 -10.11 -13.48 -3.42
CA GLY A 104 -10.20 -12.89 -4.76
C GLY A 104 -9.22 -11.76 -5.03
N ASP A 105 -8.28 -11.48 -4.12
CA ASP A 105 -7.24 -10.47 -4.36
C ASP A 105 -6.15 -11.00 -5.31
N LYS A 106 -6.30 -10.68 -6.60
CA LYS A 106 -5.33 -11.07 -7.62
C LYS A 106 -3.93 -10.49 -7.38
N THR A 107 -3.83 -9.31 -6.76
CA THR A 107 -2.51 -8.71 -6.50
C THR A 107 -1.78 -9.52 -5.45
N ALA A 108 -2.48 -9.94 -4.39
CA ALA A 108 -1.95 -10.85 -3.38
C ALA A 108 -1.52 -12.19 -3.98
N LEU A 109 -2.29 -12.77 -4.93
CA LEU A 109 -1.90 -13.99 -5.64
C LEU A 109 -0.57 -13.81 -6.39
N TYR A 110 -0.43 -12.72 -7.14
CA TYR A 110 0.79 -12.48 -7.93
C TYR A 110 2.01 -12.25 -7.03
N LEU A 111 1.83 -11.56 -5.90
CA LEU A 111 2.89 -11.35 -4.93
C LEU A 111 3.25 -12.65 -4.18
N LEU A 112 2.28 -13.51 -3.87
CA LEU A 112 2.52 -14.84 -3.31
C LEU A 112 3.38 -15.70 -4.25
N VAL A 113 3.03 -15.73 -5.53
CA VAL A 113 3.81 -16.46 -6.54
C VAL A 113 5.23 -15.90 -6.63
N ARG A 114 5.39 -14.58 -6.71
CA ARG A 114 6.72 -13.93 -6.71
C ARG A 114 7.52 -14.24 -5.45
N LEU A 115 6.86 -14.33 -4.30
CA LEU A 115 7.49 -14.63 -3.03
C LEU A 115 8.10 -16.04 -3.05
N PHE A 116 7.32 -17.03 -3.47
CA PHE A 116 7.80 -18.40 -3.64
C PHE A 116 8.93 -18.48 -4.67
N ARG A 117 8.80 -17.81 -5.82
CA ARG A 117 9.89 -17.76 -6.83
C ARG A 117 11.16 -17.14 -6.27
N ARG A 118 11.06 -16.03 -5.52
CA ARG A 118 12.20 -15.37 -4.86
C ARG A 118 12.92 -16.30 -3.88
N ARG A 119 12.17 -17.17 -3.19
CA ARG A 119 12.70 -18.18 -2.26
C ARG A 119 13.20 -19.46 -2.96
N GLY A 120 13.03 -19.60 -4.28
CA GLY A 120 13.34 -20.83 -5.02
C GLY A 120 12.31 -21.95 -4.84
N GLU A 121 11.13 -21.63 -4.32
CA GLU A 121 10.05 -22.57 -4.02
C GLU A 121 9.12 -22.75 -5.24
N ASP A 122 9.70 -23.12 -6.38
CA ASP A 122 9.00 -23.18 -7.67
C ASP A 122 7.77 -24.09 -7.66
N THR A 123 7.83 -25.21 -6.92
CA THR A 123 6.67 -26.10 -6.76
C THR A 123 5.55 -25.43 -5.95
N ALA A 124 5.90 -24.68 -4.90
CA ALA A 124 4.90 -23.95 -4.10
C ALA A 124 4.26 -22.83 -4.91
N ALA A 125 5.02 -22.15 -5.79
CA ALA A 125 4.51 -21.15 -6.71
C ALA A 125 3.41 -21.71 -7.62
N VAL A 126 3.66 -22.85 -8.27
CA VAL A 126 2.66 -23.52 -9.14
C VAL A 126 1.47 -24.01 -8.33
N GLN A 127 1.70 -24.67 -7.19
CA GLN A 127 0.63 -25.17 -6.33
C GLN A 127 -0.28 -24.06 -5.83
N ALA A 128 0.26 -22.89 -5.49
CA ALA A 128 -0.53 -21.75 -5.04
C ALA A 128 -1.50 -21.26 -6.14
N VAL A 129 -1.04 -21.17 -7.40
CA VAL A 129 -1.91 -20.77 -8.51
C VAL A 129 -2.99 -21.81 -8.74
N THR A 130 -2.62 -23.09 -8.86
CA THR A 130 -3.60 -24.17 -9.09
C THR A 130 -4.65 -24.25 -7.97
N ALA A 131 -4.24 -24.06 -6.71
CA ALA A 131 -5.16 -24.14 -5.58
C ALA A 131 -6.09 -22.94 -5.43
N ILE A 132 -5.70 -21.76 -5.91
CA ILE A 132 -6.43 -20.50 -5.69
C ILE A 132 -7.23 -20.10 -6.93
N ASP A 133 -6.60 -20.06 -8.09
CA ASP A 133 -7.21 -19.73 -9.38
C ASP A 133 -6.40 -20.37 -10.51
N GLU A 134 -6.70 -21.63 -10.82
CA GLU A 134 -6.04 -22.38 -11.90
C GLU A 134 -6.29 -21.79 -13.29
N THR A 135 -7.21 -20.83 -13.42
CA THR A 135 -7.55 -20.19 -14.70
C THR A 135 -6.84 -18.85 -14.90
N ASP A 136 -6.15 -18.32 -13.89
CA ASP A 136 -5.41 -17.06 -14.00
C ASP A 136 -4.12 -17.28 -14.82
N ALA A 137 -4.24 -17.05 -16.12
CA ALA A 137 -3.16 -17.23 -17.08
C ALA A 137 -1.92 -16.39 -16.75
N TYR A 138 -2.09 -15.22 -16.12
CA TYR A 138 -0.96 -14.38 -15.72
C TYR A 138 -0.24 -14.99 -14.52
N ALA A 139 -0.97 -15.45 -13.50
CA ALA A 139 -0.39 -16.14 -12.35
C ALA A 139 0.34 -17.43 -12.78
N LEU A 140 -0.25 -18.22 -13.68
CA LEU A 140 0.39 -19.42 -14.24
C LEU A 140 1.71 -19.08 -14.94
N LYS A 141 1.70 -18.06 -15.82
CA LYS A 141 2.91 -17.59 -16.49
C LYS A 141 3.99 -17.20 -15.47
N LEU A 142 3.62 -16.43 -14.45
CA LEU A 142 4.51 -15.97 -13.40
C LEU A 142 5.09 -17.13 -12.56
N ALA A 143 4.34 -18.19 -12.33
CA ALA A 143 4.82 -19.38 -11.60
C ALA A 143 5.84 -20.20 -12.40
N HIS A 144 5.72 -20.20 -13.73
CA HIS A 144 6.59 -20.94 -14.65
C HIS A 144 7.74 -20.11 -15.24
N GLU A 145 7.75 -18.79 -15.05
CA GLU A 145 8.85 -17.93 -15.48
C GLU A 145 10.12 -18.26 -14.70
N THR A 146 11.15 -18.71 -15.42
CA THR A 146 12.51 -18.80 -14.88
C THR A 146 12.99 -17.38 -14.58
N LEU A 147 13.33 -17.09 -13.33
CA LEU A 147 14.04 -15.85 -13.00
C LEU A 147 15.39 -15.92 -13.71
N ALA A 148 15.51 -15.22 -14.84
CA ALA A 148 16.81 -15.06 -15.49
C ALA A 148 17.74 -14.36 -14.49
N ASP A 149 18.88 -14.98 -14.19
CA ASP A 149 19.95 -14.40 -13.38
C ASP A 149 20.22 -12.98 -13.91
N THR A 150 19.99 -11.99 -13.05
CA THR A 150 20.41 -10.59 -13.26
C THR A 150 21.61 -10.30 -12.36
#